data_AF-A0A2A9G746-F1
#
_entry.id   AF-A0A2A9G746-F1
#
_cell.length_a   1.000
_cell.length_b   1.000
_cell.length_c   1.000
_cell.angle_alpha   90.00
_cell.angle_beta   90.00
_cell.angle_gamma   90.00
#
_symmetry.space_group_name_H-M   'P 1'
#
loop_
_entity.id
_entity.type
_entity.pdbx_description
1 polymer ?
#
loop_
_entity_poly.entity_id
_entity_poly.type
_entity_poly.pdbx_seq_one_letter_code
_entity_poly.pdbx_strand_id
1 'polypeptide(L)'
;MVILDHSLAQQIVDRTMSIIGHNVNVMSSAGIIIGSGDLKRIGQVHDGAVLALNYGDSLELNEQQCLTLQGVKPGINMLLKLHGDVVGIVGVTGEPEKIRDFAKLVKMTAELTIEQAALVEKFQWDRRHREEFILAWINGKLTDEELKDWAMRLSIDITQPRVATVIKLSMPSASKSMKGVRNIVELLEYPERNNLVAIVSVNEIVVLKPYYSAKQWDSQIESERIDKLMSRLSEHDSHTFHIALGQLFEEPKDVALSYQSAKQVLAIGKQFYPEKRKYLFDELRLPVLLAPLAEIWQGEQIIDGVKRLKKKDKSGQLLKTLDALFECNGNVTECSEILFIHRNTLRYRLGKITEITGLSTTNFVGLAELYIATRLSKMT
;
A
#
# COMPACT_ATOMS: atom_id res chain seq x y z
N MET A 1 4.41 -25.02 -7.15
CA MET A 1 3.90 -25.87 -8.23
C MET A 1 2.44 -25.54 -8.37
N VAL A 2 2.00 -25.05 -9.53
CA VAL A 2 0.57 -24.75 -9.72
C VAL A 2 -0.20 -26.04 -9.65
N ILE A 3 -1.15 -26.11 -8.73
CA ILE A 3 -2.06 -27.24 -8.63
C ILE A 3 -3.22 -26.94 -9.57
N LEU A 4 -3.46 -27.82 -10.54
CA LEU A 4 -4.67 -27.78 -11.37
C LEU A 4 -5.87 -28.13 -10.48
N ASP A 5 -6.53 -27.10 -9.96
CA ASP A 5 -7.69 -27.22 -9.09
C ASP A 5 -9.02 -27.17 -9.88
N HIS A 6 -10.13 -27.39 -9.17
CA HIS A 6 -11.47 -27.35 -9.77
C HIS A 6 -11.78 -26.00 -10.42
N SER A 7 -11.36 -24.88 -9.82
CA SER A 7 -11.68 -23.54 -10.33
C SER A 7 -11.00 -23.28 -11.68
N LEU A 8 -9.71 -23.56 -11.77
CA LEU A 8 -8.93 -23.42 -13.00
C LEU A 8 -9.39 -24.40 -14.07
N ALA A 9 -9.67 -25.66 -13.69
CA ALA A 9 -10.18 -26.68 -14.59
C ALA A 9 -11.54 -26.29 -15.20
N GLN A 10 -12.47 -25.78 -14.38
CA GLN A 10 -13.77 -25.34 -14.89
C GLN A 10 -13.65 -24.10 -15.78
N GLN A 11 -12.76 -23.16 -15.45
CA GLN A 11 -12.48 -22.00 -16.32
C GLN A 11 -11.97 -22.43 -17.71
N ILE A 12 -11.11 -23.45 -17.77
CA ILE A 12 -10.63 -24.03 -19.04
C ILE A 12 -11.81 -24.62 -19.82
N VAL A 13 -12.66 -25.41 -19.16
CA VAL A 13 -13.85 -26.01 -19.79
C VAL A 13 -14.78 -24.94 -20.34
N ASP A 14 -15.19 -23.97 -19.52
CA ASP A 14 -16.15 -22.94 -19.91
C ASP A 14 -15.62 -22.12 -21.10
N ARG A 15 -14.34 -21.74 -21.06
CA ARG A 15 -13.70 -20.96 -22.11
C ARG A 15 -13.59 -21.76 -23.42
N THR A 16 -13.18 -23.02 -23.34
CA THR A 16 -13.00 -23.87 -24.53
C THR A 16 -14.33 -24.29 -25.15
N MET A 17 -15.33 -24.66 -24.34
CA MET A 17 -16.67 -25.02 -24.81
C MET A 17 -17.38 -23.87 -25.54
N SER A 18 -17.15 -22.63 -25.10
CA SER A 18 -17.73 -21.45 -25.76
C SER A 18 -17.25 -21.27 -27.21
N ILE A 19 -16.11 -21.88 -27.58
CA ILE A 19 -15.49 -21.75 -28.90
C ILE A 19 -15.81 -22.95 -29.79
N ILE A 20 -15.66 -24.18 -29.25
CA ILE A 20 -15.67 -25.40 -30.08
C ILE A 20 -17.02 -26.11 -30.14
N GLY A 21 -17.97 -25.81 -29.24
CA GLY A 21 -19.31 -26.43 -29.21
C GLY A 21 -19.35 -27.92 -28.84
N HIS A 22 -18.22 -28.52 -28.45
CA HIS A 22 -18.09 -29.90 -27.98
C HIS A 22 -17.95 -29.94 -26.45
N ASN A 23 -18.38 -31.03 -25.82
CA ASN A 23 -18.21 -31.19 -24.38
C ASN A 23 -16.75 -31.48 -24.02
N VAL A 24 -16.18 -30.67 -23.13
CA VAL A 24 -14.80 -30.76 -22.65
C VAL A 24 -14.82 -31.20 -21.18
N ASN A 25 -13.87 -32.06 -20.84
CA ASN A 25 -13.60 -32.47 -19.47
C ASN A 25 -12.13 -32.21 -19.16
N VAL A 26 -11.84 -31.73 -17.97
CA VAL A 26 -10.47 -31.58 -17.46
C VAL A 26 -10.34 -32.50 -16.24
N MET A 27 -9.28 -33.29 -16.23
CA MET A 27 -8.99 -34.27 -15.20
C MET A 27 -7.67 -33.97 -14.49
N SER A 28 -7.61 -34.31 -13.20
CA SER A 28 -6.38 -34.29 -12.42
C SER A 28 -5.39 -35.36 -12.91
N SER A 29 -4.14 -35.30 -12.43
CA SER A 29 -3.13 -36.33 -12.67
C SER A 29 -3.50 -37.72 -12.14
N ALA A 30 -4.54 -37.82 -11.30
CA ALA A 30 -5.13 -39.10 -10.85
C ALA A 30 -6.27 -39.61 -11.75
N GLY A 31 -6.58 -38.92 -12.85
CA GLY A 31 -7.68 -39.31 -13.76
C GLY A 31 -9.09 -38.96 -13.26
N ILE A 32 -9.21 -38.18 -12.19
CA ILE A 32 -10.50 -37.71 -11.65
C ILE A 32 -10.92 -36.43 -12.39
N ILE A 33 -12.16 -36.38 -12.88
CA ILE A 33 -12.73 -35.20 -13.54
C ILE A 33 -12.90 -34.07 -12.50
N ILE A 34 -12.22 -32.96 -12.74
CA ILE A 34 -12.22 -31.76 -11.87
C ILE A 34 -12.84 -30.54 -12.55
N GLY A 35 -13.12 -30.60 -13.86
CA GLY A 35 -13.97 -29.65 -14.58
C GLY A 35 -14.70 -30.34 -15.72
N SER A 36 -15.95 -29.97 -15.98
CA SER A 36 -16.75 -30.58 -17.05
C SER A 36 -17.90 -29.68 -17.50
N GLY A 37 -18.28 -29.77 -18.78
CA GLY A 37 -19.54 -29.20 -19.26
C GLY A 37 -20.78 -29.92 -18.73
N ASP A 38 -20.61 -31.12 -18.16
CA ASP A 38 -21.65 -31.87 -17.47
C ASP A 38 -21.31 -31.98 -15.97
N LEU A 39 -21.94 -31.13 -15.17
CA LEU A 39 -21.70 -31.04 -13.72
C LEU A 39 -21.86 -32.38 -12.99
N LYS A 40 -22.67 -33.31 -13.52
CA LYS A 40 -22.87 -34.63 -12.90
C LYS A 40 -21.62 -35.51 -12.96
N ARG A 41 -20.69 -35.21 -13.87
CA ARG A 41 -19.46 -36.00 -14.08
C ARG A 41 -18.30 -35.55 -13.20
N ILE A 42 -18.38 -34.37 -12.59
CA ILE A 42 -17.33 -33.87 -11.70
C ILE A 42 -17.18 -34.82 -10.50
N GLY A 43 -15.94 -35.16 -10.17
CA GLY A 43 -15.59 -36.11 -9.11
C GLY A 43 -15.56 -37.58 -9.54
N GLN A 44 -15.99 -37.91 -10.77
CA GLN A 44 -15.91 -39.27 -11.29
C GLN A 44 -14.51 -39.59 -11.83
N VAL A 45 -14.08 -40.84 -11.68
CA VAL A 45 -12.89 -41.37 -12.35
C VAL A 45 -13.20 -41.58 -13.82
N HIS A 46 -12.28 -41.18 -14.70
CA HIS A 46 -12.40 -41.35 -16.14
C HIS A 46 -11.35 -42.34 -16.63
N ASP A 47 -11.76 -43.58 -16.95
CA ASP A 47 -10.82 -44.65 -17.37
C ASP A 47 -9.97 -44.24 -18.59
N GLY A 48 -10.55 -43.50 -19.53
CA GLY A 48 -9.82 -42.95 -20.68
C GLY A 48 -8.68 -41.98 -20.31
N ALA A 49 -8.74 -41.31 -19.18
CA ALA A 49 -7.66 -40.44 -18.70
C ALA A 49 -6.54 -41.25 -18.05
N VAL A 50 -6.88 -42.30 -17.31
CA VAL A 50 -5.92 -43.25 -16.73
C VAL A 50 -5.16 -44.00 -17.83
N LEU A 51 -5.86 -44.38 -18.89
CA LEU A 51 -5.24 -44.97 -20.07
C LEU A 51 -4.31 -43.97 -20.77
N ALA A 52 -4.72 -42.70 -20.96
CA ALA A 52 -3.86 -41.70 -21.58
C ALA A 52 -2.54 -41.52 -20.81
N LEU A 53 -2.57 -41.54 -19.47
CA LEU A 53 -1.35 -41.48 -18.64
C LEU A 53 -0.37 -42.63 -18.89
N ASN A 54 -0.87 -43.82 -19.25
CA ASN A 54 -0.06 -45.02 -19.47
C ASN A 54 0.37 -45.22 -20.94
N TYR A 55 -0.41 -44.72 -21.91
CA TYR A 55 -0.26 -45.05 -23.34
C TYR A 55 0.28 -43.92 -24.22
N GLY A 56 0.47 -42.69 -23.70
CA GLY A 56 1.20 -41.61 -24.39
C GLY A 56 0.50 -40.24 -24.39
N ASP A 57 1.05 -39.26 -25.13
CA ASP A 57 0.61 -37.85 -25.11
C ASP A 57 -0.85 -37.61 -25.55
N SER A 58 -1.43 -38.54 -26.30
CA SER A 58 -2.82 -38.49 -26.79
C SER A 58 -3.39 -39.90 -26.94
N LEU A 59 -4.64 -40.09 -26.50
CA LEU A 59 -5.41 -41.32 -26.63
C LEU A 59 -6.74 -41.02 -27.33
N GLU A 60 -6.96 -41.64 -28.49
CA GLU A 60 -8.22 -41.58 -29.24
C GLU A 60 -9.05 -42.83 -28.94
N LEU A 61 -10.31 -42.66 -28.56
CA LEU A 61 -11.23 -43.75 -28.26
C LEU A 61 -12.48 -43.65 -29.13
N ASN A 62 -12.77 -44.73 -29.86
CA ASN A 62 -13.98 -44.87 -30.65
C ASN A 62 -15.11 -45.57 -29.85
N GLU A 63 -16.30 -45.64 -30.43
CA GLU A 63 -17.49 -46.21 -29.77
C GLU A 63 -17.31 -47.67 -29.32
N GLN A 64 -16.66 -48.51 -30.14
CA GLN A 64 -16.42 -49.91 -29.81
C GLN A 64 -15.47 -50.08 -28.62
N GLN A 65 -14.43 -49.23 -28.53
CA GLN A 65 -13.47 -49.25 -27.44
C GLN A 65 -14.08 -48.75 -26.12
N CYS A 66 -15.01 -47.78 -26.20
CA CYS A 66 -15.69 -47.25 -25.01
C CYS A 66 -16.61 -48.26 -24.31
N LEU A 67 -17.13 -49.28 -24.99
CA LEU A 67 -18.06 -50.27 -24.41
C LEU A 67 -17.48 -51.05 -23.22
N THR A 68 -16.16 -51.13 -23.12
CA THR A 68 -15.45 -51.86 -22.05
C THR A 68 -14.94 -50.96 -20.92
N LEU A 69 -15.19 -49.64 -21.00
CA LEU A 69 -14.61 -48.63 -20.12
C LEU A 69 -15.69 -47.88 -19.33
N GLN A 70 -15.43 -47.59 -18.06
CA GLN A 70 -16.39 -46.93 -17.19
C GLN A 70 -16.33 -45.41 -17.35
N GLY A 71 -17.49 -44.79 -17.60
CA GLY A 71 -17.63 -43.33 -17.65
C GLY A 71 -17.00 -42.66 -18.87
N VAL A 72 -16.66 -43.43 -19.92
CA VAL A 72 -15.99 -42.94 -21.13
C VAL A 72 -16.98 -42.78 -22.28
N LYS A 73 -16.86 -41.67 -23.02
CA LYS A 73 -17.55 -41.43 -24.29
C LYS A 73 -16.51 -41.38 -25.43
N PRO A 74 -16.91 -41.63 -26.69
CA PRO A 74 -16.01 -41.46 -27.83
C PRO A 74 -15.39 -40.07 -27.82
N GLY A 75 -14.08 -40.00 -28.05
CA GLY A 75 -13.37 -38.75 -27.89
C GLY A 75 -11.86 -38.88 -27.89
N ILE A 76 -11.21 -37.76 -27.60
CA ILE A 76 -9.75 -37.64 -27.55
C ILE A 76 -9.35 -37.15 -26.17
N ASN A 77 -8.47 -37.88 -25.50
CA ASN A 77 -7.85 -37.50 -24.23
C ASN A 77 -6.39 -37.14 -24.48
N MET A 78 -5.94 -35.98 -24.02
CA MET A 78 -4.55 -35.55 -24.17
C MET A 78 -3.98 -35.08 -22.85
N LEU A 79 -2.70 -35.38 -22.63
CA LEU A 79 -1.97 -34.90 -21.45
C LEU A 79 -1.74 -33.40 -21.55
N LEU A 80 -1.92 -32.71 -20.43
CA LEU A 80 -1.57 -31.31 -20.22
C LEU A 80 -0.20 -31.24 -19.55
N LYS A 81 0.73 -30.47 -20.13
CA LYS A 81 2.08 -30.32 -19.61
C LYS A 81 2.38 -28.87 -19.23
N LEU A 82 3.11 -28.68 -18.13
CA LEU A 82 3.67 -27.40 -17.72
C LEU A 82 5.17 -27.58 -17.47
N HIS A 83 6.02 -26.88 -18.23
CA HIS A 83 7.48 -27.05 -18.20
C HIS A 83 7.98 -28.51 -18.37
N GLY A 84 7.21 -29.34 -19.07
CA GLY A 84 7.53 -30.76 -19.31
C GLY A 84 6.86 -31.73 -18.34
N ASP A 85 6.38 -31.26 -17.19
CA ASP A 85 5.70 -32.09 -16.19
C ASP A 85 4.20 -32.23 -16.51
N VAL A 86 3.65 -33.43 -16.36
CA VAL A 86 2.23 -33.70 -16.56
C VAL A 86 1.43 -33.14 -15.38
N VAL A 87 0.55 -32.18 -15.66
CA VAL A 87 -0.27 -31.49 -14.64
C VAL A 87 -1.74 -31.90 -14.66
N GLY A 88 -2.19 -32.57 -15.73
CA GLY A 88 -3.56 -33.03 -15.88
C GLY A 88 -3.83 -33.64 -17.25
N ILE A 89 -5.11 -33.89 -17.53
CA ILE A 89 -5.59 -34.42 -18.82
C ILE A 89 -6.76 -33.56 -19.27
N VAL A 90 -6.88 -33.33 -20.58
CA VAL A 90 -8.08 -32.77 -21.19
C VAL A 90 -8.72 -33.77 -22.14
N GLY A 91 -10.01 -33.98 -21.99
CA GLY A 91 -10.83 -34.89 -22.79
C GLY A 91 -11.88 -34.14 -23.58
N VAL A 92 -11.87 -34.28 -24.91
CA VAL A 92 -12.89 -33.71 -25.81
C VAL A 92 -13.79 -34.82 -26.32
N THR A 93 -15.09 -34.68 -26.12
CA THR A 93 -16.08 -35.68 -26.54
C THR A 93 -16.50 -35.47 -27.99
N GLY A 94 -16.47 -36.53 -28.80
CA GLY A 94 -16.86 -36.51 -30.20
C GLY A 94 -16.16 -37.60 -31.01
N GLU A 95 -16.48 -37.70 -32.30
CA GLU A 95 -15.84 -38.67 -33.20
C GLU A 95 -14.38 -38.27 -33.47
N PRO A 96 -13.38 -39.09 -33.09
CA PRO A 96 -11.96 -38.68 -33.10
C PRO A 96 -11.48 -38.08 -34.42
N GLU A 97 -11.89 -38.65 -35.56
CA GLU A 97 -11.50 -38.14 -36.88
C GLU A 97 -11.99 -36.71 -37.15
N LYS A 98 -13.16 -36.33 -36.63
CA LYS A 98 -13.76 -35.00 -36.84
C LYS A 98 -13.27 -33.97 -35.82
N ILE A 99 -12.90 -34.41 -34.61
CA ILE A 99 -12.58 -33.50 -33.51
C ILE A 99 -11.08 -33.33 -33.25
N ARG A 100 -10.21 -34.01 -34.00
CA ARG A 100 -8.75 -34.00 -33.77
C ARG A 100 -8.13 -32.61 -33.70
N ASP A 101 -8.47 -31.73 -34.63
CA ASP A 101 -7.91 -30.37 -34.66
C ASP A 101 -8.50 -29.48 -33.57
N PHE A 102 -9.79 -29.62 -33.25
CA PHE A 102 -10.40 -28.96 -32.10
C PHE A 102 -9.77 -29.41 -30.79
N ALA A 103 -9.51 -30.71 -30.64
CA ALA A 103 -8.85 -31.28 -29.46
C ALA A 103 -7.45 -30.65 -29.26
N LYS A 104 -6.65 -30.53 -30.32
CA LYS A 104 -5.34 -29.84 -30.23
C LYS A 104 -5.49 -28.38 -29.78
N LEU A 105 -6.46 -27.64 -30.29
CA LEU A 105 -6.73 -26.25 -29.87
C LEU A 105 -7.15 -26.16 -28.39
N VAL A 106 -7.97 -27.11 -27.93
CA VAL A 106 -8.35 -27.22 -26.52
C VAL A 106 -7.14 -27.48 -25.64
N LYS A 107 -6.26 -28.42 -26.04
CA LYS A 107 -5.00 -28.69 -25.33
C LYS A 107 -4.16 -27.43 -25.22
N MET A 108 -3.90 -26.74 -26.33
CA MET A 108 -3.10 -25.51 -26.33
C MET A 108 -3.72 -24.43 -25.44
N THR A 109 -5.04 -24.24 -25.52
CA THR A 109 -5.76 -23.25 -24.69
C THR A 109 -5.67 -23.59 -23.21
N ALA A 110 -5.80 -24.88 -22.87
CA ALA A 110 -5.68 -25.37 -21.50
C ALA A 110 -4.26 -25.17 -20.96
N GLU A 111 -3.23 -25.59 -21.71
CA GLU A 111 -1.82 -25.42 -21.31
C GLU A 111 -1.45 -23.94 -21.14
N LEU A 112 -1.84 -23.06 -22.08
CA LEU A 112 -1.63 -21.61 -21.96
C LEU A 112 -2.36 -21.00 -20.76
N THR A 113 -3.58 -21.47 -20.46
CA THR A 113 -4.35 -20.98 -19.30
C THR A 113 -3.68 -21.42 -17.99
N ILE A 114 -3.12 -22.63 -17.94
CA ILE A 114 -2.37 -23.12 -16.77
C ILE A 114 -1.06 -22.33 -16.61
N GLU A 115 -0.33 -22.09 -17.69
CA GLU A 115 0.90 -21.29 -17.68
C GLU A 115 0.62 -19.85 -17.22
N GLN A 116 -0.47 -19.22 -17.71
CA GLN A 116 -0.91 -17.91 -17.26
C GLN A 116 -1.22 -17.89 -15.76
N ALA A 117 -1.93 -18.89 -15.25
CA ALA A 117 -2.23 -19.01 -13.83
C ALA A 117 -0.93 -19.14 -13.00
N ALA A 118 0.05 -19.91 -13.48
CA ALA A 118 1.36 -20.04 -12.85
C ALA A 118 2.12 -18.73 -12.74
N LEU A 119 2.12 -17.95 -13.82
CA LEU A 119 2.76 -16.64 -13.84
C LEU A 119 2.08 -15.70 -12.85
N VAL A 120 0.75 -15.65 -12.84
CA VAL A 120 -0.01 -14.79 -11.91
C VAL A 120 0.27 -15.17 -10.46
N GLU A 121 0.28 -16.47 -10.13
CA GLU A 121 0.59 -16.94 -8.78
C GLU A 121 2.01 -16.54 -8.35
N LYS A 122 3.00 -16.74 -9.23
CA LYS A 122 4.39 -16.33 -8.99
C LYS A 122 4.51 -14.83 -8.73
N PHE A 123 3.90 -14.00 -9.57
CA PHE A 123 3.90 -12.54 -9.37
C PHE A 123 3.24 -12.12 -8.05
N GLN A 124 2.14 -12.78 -7.67
CA GLN A 124 1.49 -12.51 -6.39
C GLN A 124 2.36 -12.95 -5.21
N TRP A 125 3.06 -14.07 -5.35
CA TRP A 125 3.98 -14.56 -4.33
C TRP A 125 5.14 -13.58 -4.14
N ASP A 126 5.80 -13.15 -5.22
CA ASP A 126 6.89 -12.16 -5.18
C ASP A 126 6.42 -10.85 -4.53
N ARG A 127 5.24 -10.36 -4.92
CA ARG A 127 4.64 -9.15 -4.35
C ARG A 127 4.35 -9.29 -2.85
N ARG A 128 3.80 -10.42 -2.41
CA ARG A 128 3.53 -10.69 -0.99
C ARG A 128 4.82 -10.72 -0.17
N HIS A 129 5.85 -11.40 -0.64
CA HIS A 129 7.14 -11.46 0.07
C HIS A 129 7.81 -10.09 0.15
N ARG A 130 7.72 -9.29 -0.93
CA ARG A 130 8.20 -7.90 -0.92
C ARG A 130 7.44 -7.04 0.07
N GLU A 131 6.12 -7.17 0.13
CA GLU A 131 5.29 -6.44 1.09
C GLU A 131 5.59 -6.84 2.54
N GLU A 132 5.70 -8.15 2.84
CA GLU A 132 6.09 -8.66 4.15
C GLU A 132 7.46 -8.14 4.58
N PHE A 133 8.44 -8.14 3.68
CA PHE A 133 9.76 -7.58 3.91
C PHE A 133 9.68 -6.09 4.28
N ILE A 134 8.97 -5.28 3.49
CA ILE A 134 8.82 -3.84 3.75
C ILE A 134 8.16 -3.62 5.12
N LEU A 135 7.09 -4.37 5.43
CA LEU A 135 6.41 -4.27 6.72
C LEU A 135 7.32 -4.67 7.88
N ALA A 136 8.15 -5.70 7.74
CA ALA A 136 9.10 -6.07 8.78
C ALA A 136 10.19 -5.00 8.95
N TRP A 137 10.67 -4.42 7.85
CA TRP A 137 11.72 -3.40 7.82
C TRP A 137 11.27 -2.09 8.47
N ILE A 138 10.12 -1.53 8.08
CA ILE A 138 9.60 -0.27 8.65
C ILE A 138 9.23 -0.39 10.13
N ASN A 139 8.96 -1.61 10.61
CA ASN A 139 8.64 -1.86 12.02
C ASN A 139 9.88 -2.20 12.85
N GLY A 140 11.09 -2.18 12.26
CA GLY A 140 12.33 -2.49 12.97
C GLY A 140 12.38 -3.93 13.52
N LYS A 141 11.69 -4.87 12.86
CA LYS A 141 11.58 -6.27 13.32
C LYS A 141 12.69 -7.17 12.78
N LEU A 142 13.54 -6.67 11.89
CA LEU A 142 14.60 -7.41 11.24
C LEU A 142 15.94 -7.09 11.90
N THR A 143 16.72 -8.12 12.18
CA THR A 143 18.15 -7.99 12.46
C THR A 143 18.92 -7.59 11.19
N ASP A 144 20.15 -7.11 11.34
CA ASP A 144 21.00 -6.75 10.20
C ASP A 144 21.27 -7.93 9.25
N GLU A 145 21.34 -9.15 9.78
CA GLU A 145 21.52 -10.37 8.98
C GLU A 145 20.24 -10.72 8.19
N GLU A 146 19.08 -10.71 8.85
CA GLU A 146 17.80 -10.95 8.19
C GLU A 146 17.52 -9.89 7.13
N LEU A 147 17.79 -8.61 7.41
CA LEU A 147 17.62 -7.51 6.46
C LEU A 147 18.41 -7.78 5.16
N LYS A 148 19.68 -8.21 5.27
CA LYS A 148 20.53 -8.52 4.12
C LYS A 148 20.07 -9.76 3.36
N ASP A 149 19.65 -10.81 4.06
CA ASP A 149 19.17 -12.04 3.44
C ASP A 149 17.89 -11.80 2.63
N TRP A 150 16.91 -11.12 3.22
CA TRP A 150 15.68 -10.74 2.52
C TRP A 150 15.97 -9.81 1.33
N ALA A 151 16.84 -8.82 1.50
CA ALA A 151 17.25 -7.91 0.44
C ALA A 151 17.86 -8.65 -0.76
N MET A 152 18.75 -9.61 -0.50
CA MET A 152 19.38 -10.43 -1.53
C MET A 152 18.35 -11.30 -2.27
N ARG A 153 17.45 -11.98 -1.54
CA ARG A 153 16.39 -12.82 -2.12
C ARG A 153 15.42 -12.03 -3.00
N LEU A 154 15.10 -10.80 -2.60
CA LEU A 154 14.13 -9.94 -3.29
C LEU A 154 14.77 -8.97 -4.30
N SER A 155 16.09 -9.04 -4.51
CA SER A 155 16.86 -8.10 -5.35
C SER A 155 16.61 -6.62 -4.98
N ILE A 156 16.52 -6.32 -3.67
CA ILE A 156 16.33 -4.95 -3.17
C ILE A 156 17.67 -4.40 -2.71
N ASP A 157 18.10 -3.29 -3.29
CA ASP A 157 19.22 -2.53 -2.75
C ASP A 157 18.78 -1.76 -1.50
N ILE A 158 19.24 -2.24 -0.33
CA ILE A 158 19.02 -1.62 0.97
C ILE A 158 20.02 -0.50 1.27
N THR A 159 21.15 -0.42 0.55
CA THR A 159 22.16 0.63 0.76
C THR A 159 21.73 1.96 0.19
N GLN A 160 20.83 1.94 -0.79
CA GLN A 160 20.16 3.11 -1.33
C GLN A 160 19.28 3.77 -0.24
N PRO A 161 19.60 4.99 0.24
CA PRO A 161 18.81 5.68 1.24
C PRO A 161 17.38 5.88 0.78
N ARG A 162 16.43 5.72 1.71
CA ARG A 162 15.00 5.81 1.45
C ARG A 162 14.29 6.65 2.48
N VAL A 163 13.39 7.52 2.02
CA VAL A 163 12.51 8.31 2.87
C VAL A 163 11.10 7.70 2.86
N ALA A 164 10.54 7.52 4.05
CA ALA A 164 9.18 7.02 4.19
C ALA A 164 8.16 8.12 3.88
N THR A 165 7.16 7.78 3.07
CA THR A 165 5.95 8.57 2.85
C THR A 165 4.75 7.74 3.29
N VAL A 166 3.92 8.28 4.18
CA VAL A 166 2.68 7.63 4.62
C VAL A 166 1.50 8.26 3.90
N ILE A 167 0.65 7.43 3.31
CA ILE A 167 -0.59 7.83 2.65
C ILE A 167 -1.75 7.25 3.44
N LYS A 168 -2.53 8.12 4.09
CA LYS A 168 -3.71 7.76 4.88
C LYS A 168 -4.98 8.10 4.13
N LEU A 169 -5.81 7.11 3.89
CA LEU A 169 -7.10 7.24 3.21
C LEU A 169 -8.20 7.55 4.24
N SER A 170 -9.07 8.52 3.95
CA SER A 170 -10.30 8.71 4.74
C SER A 170 -11.41 7.91 4.08
N MET A 171 -11.92 6.88 4.76
CA MET A 171 -12.87 5.92 4.16
C MET A 171 -14.28 6.10 4.74
N PRO A 172 -15.32 6.24 3.89
CA PRO A 172 -16.72 6.21 4.34
C PRO A 172 -17.32 4.79 4.49
N SER A 173 -16.73 3.74 3.89
CA SER A 173 -17.22 2.34 4.01
C SER A 173 -16.20 1.29 3.51
N ALA A 174 -16.25 0.07 4.06
CA ALA A 174 -15.25 -0.99 3.89
C ALA A 174 -15.26 -1.76 2.54
N SER A 175 -16.36 -1.82 1.77
CA SER A 175 -16.42 -2.68 0.57
C SER A 175 -15.94 -2.01 -0.73
N LYS A 176 -16.02 -0.68 -0.85
CA LYS A 176 -15.42 0.10 -1.97
C LYS A 176 -13.91 0.32 -1.80
N SER A 177 -13.34 -0.10 -0.67
CA SER A 177 -11.99 0.23 -0.20
C SER A 177 -10.86 -0.47 -0.94
N MET A 178 -10.96 -1.78 -1.17
CA MET A 178 -9.81 -2.56 -1.64
C MET A 178 -9.43 -2.27 -3.10
N LYS A 179 -10.42 -1.96 -3.95
CA LYS A 179 -10.15 -1.53 -5.34
C LYS A 179 -9.45 -0.16 -5.38
N GLY A 180 -9.88 0.78 -4.55
CA GLY A 180 -9.25 2.10 -4.44
C GLY A 180 -7.80 2.02 -3.95
N VAL A 181 -7.55 1.25 -2.89
CA VAL A 181 -6.18 1.00 -2.38
C VAL A 181 -5.28 0.39 -3.47
N ARG A 182 -5.78 -0.61 -4.18
CA ARG A 182 -5.00 -1.29 -5.24
C ARG A 182 -4.62 -0.34 -6.38
N ASN A 183 -5.56 0.49 -6.84
CA ASN A 183 -5.28 1.51 -7.86
C ASN A 183 -4.20 2.51 -7.40
N ILE A 184 -4.26 2.94 -6.13
CA ILE A 184 -3.24 3.84 -5.57
C ILE A 184 -1.88 3.15 -5.54
N VAL A 185 -1.80 1.90 -5.10
CA VAL A 185 -0.55 1.15 -5.09
C VAL A 185 0.02 1.00 -6.51
N GLU A 186 -0.81 0.70 -7.51
CA GLU A 186 -0.37 0.62 -8.90
C GLU A 186 0.21 1.96 -9.41
N LEU A 187 -0.40 3.10 -9.07
CA LEU A 187 0.12 4.43 -9.41
C LEU A 187 1.44 4.80 -8.69
N LEU A 188 1.71 4.14 -7.57
CA LEU A 188 2.94 4.32 -6.79
C LEU A 188 4.07 3.41 -7.26
N GLU A 189 3.73 2.21 -7.75
CA GLU A 189 4.65 1.24 -8.32
C GLU A 189 5.04 1.61 -9.77
N TYR A 190 4.10 2.17 -10.55
CA TYR A 190 4.28 2.46 -11.97
C TYR A 190 4.12 3.95 -12.34
N PRO A 191 4.97 4.49 -13.24
CA PRO A 191 6.15 3.86 -13.85
C PRO A 191 7.23 3.55 -12.81
N GLU A 192 8.10 2.59 -13.11
CA GLU A 192 9.11 2.11 -12.18
C GLU A 192 10.03 3.25 -11.72
N ARG A 193 10.02 3.50 -10.41
CA ARG A 193 10.85 4.50 -9.72
C ARG A 193 11.64 3.90 -8.58
N ASN A 194 11.77 2.57 -8.57
CA ASN A 194 12.34 1.80 -7.47
C ASN A 194 11.68 2.13 -6.12
N ASN A 195 10.39 2.49 -6.11
CA ASN A 195 9.61 2.66 -4.89
C ASN A 195 9.40 1.28 -4.24
N LEU A 196 9.47 1.21 -2.91
CA LEU A 196 8.95 0.06 -2.16
C LEU A 196 7.62 0.45 -1.54
N VAL A 197 6.55 -0.23 -1.92
CA VAL A 197 5.18 0.09 -1.49
C VAL A 197 4.62 -1.07 -0.69
N ALA A 198 4.00 -0.78 0.45
CA ALA A 198 3.31 -1.78 1.26
C ALA A 198 2.02 -1.22 1.83
N ILE A 199 0.99 -2.07 1.92
CA ILE A 199 -0.29 -1.77 2.56
C ILE A 199 -0.15 -2.12 4.03
N VAL A 200 -0.08 -1.10 4.90
CA VAL A 200 0.01 -1.29 6.35
C VAL A 200 -1.35 -1.68 6.93
N SER A 201 -2.42 -1.09 6.40
CA SER A 201 -3.80 -1.42 6.77
C SER A 201 -4.76 -0.99 5.65
N VAL A 202 -6.06 -1.29 5.81
CA VAL A 202 -7.12 -0.92 4.84
C VAL A 202 -7.18 0.57 4.48
N ASN A 203 -6.58 1.45 5.30
CA ASN A 203 -6.56 2.89 5.07
C ASN A 203 -5.16 3.50 5.12
N GLU A 204 -4.10 2.69 5.13
CA GLU A 204 -2.73 3.19 5.28
C GLU A 204 -1.78 2.44 4.35
N ILE A 205 -1.08 3.22 3.53
CA ILE A 205 -0.04 2.75 2.62
C ILE A 205 1.26 3.46 3.02
N VAL A 206 2.36 2.71 3.03
CA VAL A 206 3.70 3.27 3.14
C VAL A 206 4.42 3.16 1.81
N VAL A 207 5.19 4.19 1.49
CA VAL A 207 6.07 4.23 0.31
C VAL A 207 7.46 4.60 0.77
N LEU A 208 8.43 3.70 0.59
CA LEU A 208 9.84 3.98 0.78
C LEU A 208 10.43 4.47 -0.54
N LYS A 209 10.57 5.79 -0.65
CA LYS A 209 11.06 6.43 -1.87
C LYS A 209 12.58 6.50 -1.84
N PRO A 210 13.26 6.04 -2.90
CA PRO A 210 14.71 6.16 -3.00
C PRO A 210 15.15 7.62 -3.16
N TYR A 211 16.26 7.97 -2.51
CA TYR A 211 16.89 9.29 -2.61
C TYR A 211 18.15 9.21 -3.47
N TYR A 212 18.12 9.80 -4.67
CA TYR A 212 19.17 9.64 -5.68
C TYR A 212 20.18 10.79 -5.78
N SER A 213 20.08 11.82 -4.94
CA SER A 213 20.85 13.05 -5.15
C SER A 213 22.22 13.00 -4.46
N ALA A 214 23.25 13.43 -5.18
CA ALA A 214 24.61 13.66 -4.66
C ALA A 214 24.74 14.98 -3.86
N LYS A 215 23.65 15.72 -3.70
CA LYS A 215 23.57 16.96 -2.91
C LYS A 215 22.97 16.69 -1.53
N GLN A 216 22.84 17.72 -0.71
CA GLN A 216 22.10 17.67 0.55
C GLN A 216 20.62 17.35 0.28
N TRP A 217 19.99 16.63 1.21
CA TRP A 217 18.55 16.34 1.20
C TRP A 217 17.72 17.63 1.10
N ASP A 218 16.74 17.63 0.19
CA ASP A 218 15.76 18.71 0.02
C ASP A 218 14.36 18.10 -0.11
N SER A 219 13.56 18.25 0.94
CA SER A 219 12.20 17.73 0.98
C SER A 219 11.25 18.43 0.00
N GLN A 220 11.61 19.61 -0.52
CA GLN A 220 10.78 20.33 -1.47
C GLN A 220 10.70 19.63 -2.83
N ILE A 221 11.79 18.98 -3.26
CA ILE A 221 11.78 18.15 -4.48
C ILE A 221 10.77 17.01 -4.35
N GLU A 222 10.70 16.38 -3.17
CA GLU A 222 9.71 15.34 -2.89
C GLU A 222 8.30 15.91 -2.72
N SER A 223 8.18 17.14 -2.21
CA SER A 223 6.92 17.89 -2.13
C SER A 223 6.28 18.03 -3.52
N GLU A 224 7.05 18.45 -4.53
CA GLU A 224 6.56 18.61 -5.91
C GLU A 224 6.14 17.27 -6.53
N ARG A 225 6.87 16.19 -6.22
CA ARG A 225 6.51 14.83 -6.65
C ARG A 225 5.20 14.37 -6.00
N ILE A 226 4.99 14.72 -4.73
CA ILE A 226 3.72 14.48 -4.03
C ILE A 226 2.61 15.29 -4.69
N ASP A 227 2.82 16.56 -5.04
CA ASP A 227 1.78 17.38 -5.70
C ASP A 227 1.35 16.78 -7.04
N LYS A 228 2.30 16.27 -7.84
CA LYS A 228 2.01 15.55 -9.10
C LYS A 228 1.30 14.20 -8.89
N LEU A 229 1.47 13.57 -7.73
CA LEU A 229 0.71 12.38 -7.36
C LEU A 229 -0.71 12.77 -6.95
N MET A 230 -0.85 13.83 -6.15
CA MET A 230 -2.14 14.33 -5.68
C MET A 230 -3.05 14.76 -6.83
N SER A 231 -2.51 15.41 -7.86
CA SER A 231 -3.28 15.80 -9.05
C SER A 231 -3.84 14.59 -9.80
N ARG A 232 -3.02 13.54 -9.98
CA ARG A 232 -3.45 12.28 -10.62
C ARG A 232 -4.49 11.53 -9.78
N LEU A 233 -4.38 11.57 -8.46
CA LEU A 233 -5.34 10.94 -7.57
C LEU A 233 -6.69 11.68 -7.58
N SER A 234 -6.71 13.01 -7.71
CA SER A 234 -7.96 13.78 -7.78
C SER A 234 -8.77 13.54 -9.06
N GLU A 235 -8.14 13.08 -10.14
CA GLU A 235 -8.83 12.74 -11.39
C GLU A 235 -9.62 11.42 -11.30
N HIS A 236 -9.21 10.51 -10.42
CA HIS A 236 -9.74 9.14 -10.38
C HIS A 236 -10.78 8.88 -9.29
N ASP A 237 -10.75 9.60 -8.17
CA ASP A 237 -11.78 9.53 -7.13
C ASP A 237 -11.53 10.59 -6.04
N SER A 238 -12.57 11.29 -5.55
CA SER A 238 -12.45 12.40 -4.58
C SER A 238 -12.24 11.94 -3.13
N HIS A 239 -11.47 10.86 -2.93
CA HIS A 239 -11.15 10.38 -1.59
C HIS A 239 -10.27 11.40 -0.86
N THR A 240 -10.65 11.78 0.37
CA THR A 240 -9.90 12.69 1.23
C THR A 240 -8.70 12.00 1.84
N PHE A 241 -7.68 11.70 1.03
CA PHE A 241 -6.41 11.15 1.52
C PHE A 241 -5.53 12.26 2.10
N HIS A 242 -4.61 11.87 2.99
CA HIS A 242 -3.56 12.72 3.53
C HIS A 242 -2.21 12.05 3.31
N ILE A 243 -1.21 12.82 2.95
CA ILE A 243 0.15 12.36 2.66
C ILE A 243 1.11 13.04 3.63
N ALA A 244 1.96 12.25 4.27
CA ALA A 244 3.02 12.74 5.15
C ALA A 244 4.38 12.22 4.71
N LEU A 245 5.33 13.13 4.52
CA LEU A 245 6.72 12.81 4.22
C LEU A 245 7.54 12.84 5.52
N GLY A 246 8.21 11.72 5.82
CA GLY A 246 9.11 11.60 6.97
C GLY A 246 10.46 12.28 6.76
N GLN A 247 11.33 12.11 7.75
CA GLN A 247 12.73 12.52 7.68
C GLN A 247 13.56 11.46 6.96
N LEU A 248 14.55 11.90 6.18
CA LEU A 248 15.56 11.01 5.61
C LEU A 248 16.53 10.55 6.70
N PHE A 249 16.77 9.24 6.75
CA PHE A 249 17.88 8.63 7.44
C PHE A 249 18.68 7.82 6.41
N GLU A 250 20.00 7.93 6.44
CA GLU A 250 20.87 7.34 5.40
C GLU A 250 21.12 5.85 5.65
N GLU A 251 21.13 5.44 6.91
CA GLU A 251 21.41 4.06 7.28
C GLU A 251 20.21 3.14 7.04
N PRO A 252 20.41 1.93 6.48
CA PRO A 252 19.31 1.00 6.19
C PRO A 252 18.47 0.64 7.42
N LYS A 253 19.12 0.47 8.58
CA LYS A 253 18.45 0.15 9.86
C LYS A 253 17.53 1.27 10.36
N ASP A 254 17.74 2.50 9.92
CA ASP A 254 17.01 3.69 10.40
C ASP A 254 15.78 4.00 9.54
N VAL A 255 15.46 3.17 8.54
CA VAL A 255 14.20 3.26 7.78
C VAL A 255 12.97 3.21 8.69
N ALA A 256 13.04 2.45 9.81
CA ALA A 256 11.98 2.44 10.81
C ALA A 256 11.78 3.83 11.47
N LEU A 257 12.85 4.58 11.70
CA LEU A 257 12.78 5.97 12.20
C LEU A 257 12.17 6.89 11.14
N SER A 258 12.51 6.71 9.87
CA SER A 258 11.87 7.45 8.77
C SER A 258 10.36 7.22 8.76
N TYR A 259 9.91 5.97 8.86
CA TYR A 259 8.48 5.64 8.94
C TYR A 259 7.81 6.21 10.20
N GLN A 260 8.44 6.09 11.36
CA GLN A 260 7.93 6.68 12.61
C GLN A 260 7.77 8.20 12.49
N SER A 261 8.77 8.89 11.93
CA SER A 261 8.70 10.33 11.70
C SER A 261 7.55 10.72 10.75
N ALA A 262 7.33 9.96 9.67
CA ALA A 262 6.22 10.19 8.75
C ALA A 262 4.85 10.01 9.44
N LYS A 263 4.71 9.02 10.34
CA LYS A 263 3.50 8.87 11.16
C LYS A 263 3.27 10.04 12.11
N GLN A 264 4.33 10.53 12.76
CA GLN A 264 4.23 11.69 13.65
C GLN A 264 3.86 12.95 12.87
N VAL A 265 4.48 13.18 11.72
CA VAL A 265 4.15 14.26 10.78
C VAL A 265 2.69 14.19 10.36
N LEU A 266 2.16 13.01 10.06
CA LEU A 266 0.76 12.84 9.69
C LEU A 266 -0.18 13.20 10.86
N ALA A 267 0.12 12.71 12.06
CA ALA A 267 -0.72 12.96 13.24
C ALA A 267 -0.73 14.45 13.61
N ILE A 268 0.45 15.04 13.74
CA ILE A 268 0.62 16.46 14.10
C ILE A 268 0.11 17.37 12.98
N GLY A 269 0.39 17.04 11.72
CA GLY A 269 -0.07 17.81 10.56
C GLY A 269 -1.59 17.93 10.51
N LYS A 270 -2.31 16.83 10.73
CA LYS A 270 -3.78 16.84 10.79
C LYS A 270 -4.34 17.69 11.93
N GLN A 271 -3.65 17.74 13.06
CA GLN A 271 -4.09 18.50 14.23
C GLN A 271 -3.83 20.01 14.06
N PHE A 272 -2.69 20.38 13.47
CA PHE A 272 -2.30 21.78 13.29
C PHE A 272 -2.90 22.42 12.05
N TYR A 273 -3.05 21.66 10.97
CA TYR A 273 -3.47 22.12 9.66
C TYR A 273 -4.47 21.11 9.05
N PRO A 274 -5.68 20.97 9.64
CA PRO A 274 -6.70 20.02 9.19
C PRO A 274 -7.21 20.27 7.76
N GLU A 275 -7.05 21.49 7.25
CA GLU A 275 -7.39 21.88 5.88
C GLU A 275 -6.38 21.40 4.83
N LYS A 276 -5.15 21.08 5.26
CA LYS A 276 -4.11 20.56 4.37
C LYS A 276 -4.26 19.05 4.20
N ARG A 277 -3.70 18.54 3.09
CA ARG A 277 -3.64 17.09 2.79
C ARG A 277 -2.22 16.59 2.56
N LYS A 278 -1.24 17.48 2.65
CA LYS A 278 0.18 17.21 2.47
C LYS A 278 0.93 17.81 3.65
N TYR A 279 1.81 17.03 4.26
CA TYR A 279 2.60 17.41 5.41
C TYR A 279 4.04 16.93 5.24
N LEU A 280 5.00 17.79 5.52
CA LEU A 280 6.42 17.49 5.40
C LEU A 280 7.08 17.59 6.77
N PHE A 281 8.01 16.67 7.06
CA PHE A 281 8.80 16.73 8.28
C PHE A 281 9.51 18.07 8.43
N ASP A 282 10.13 18.60 7.38
CA ASP A 282 10.88 19.86 7.49
C ASP A 282 9.98 21.08 7.78
N GLU A 283 8.71 21.06 7.35
CA GLU A 283 7.72 22.10 7.68
C GLU A 283 7.17 21.97 9.11
N LEU A 284 7.12 20.75 9.64
CA LEU A 284 6.54 20.42 10.95
C LEU A 284 7.59 19.97 11.97
N ARG A 285 8.86 20.22 11.71
CA ARG A 285 9.99 19.65 12.48
C ARG A 285 9.86 19.91 13.97
N LEU A 286 9.65 21.17 14.36
CA LEU A 286 9.55 21.51 15.77
C LEU A 286 8.27 20.93 16.43
N PRO A 287 7.05 21.10 15.87
CA PRO A 287 5.88 20.40 16.40
C PRO A 287 6.06 18.88 16.57
N VAL A 288 6.69 18.20 15.61
CA VAL A 288 6.95 16.75 15.69
C VAL A 288 7.94 16.41 16.81
N LEU A 289 9.03 17.17 16.93
CA LEU A 289 10.03 16.97 17.99
C LEU A 289 9.48 17.27 19.39
N LEU A 290 8.52 18.19 19.49
CA LEU A 290 7.86 18.54 20.75
C LEU A 290 6.75 17.55 21.14
N ALA A 291 6.22 16.75 20.21
CA ALA A 291 5.09 15.86 20.49
C ALA A 291 5.30 14.93 21.70
N PRO A 292 6.48 14.27 21.88
CA PRO A 292 6.71 13.44 23.07
C PRO A 292 6.66 14.23 24.38
N LEU A 293 7.04 15.51 24.35
CA LEU A 293 7.02 16.37 25.53
C LEU A 293 5.58 16.65 25.98
N ALA A 294 4.59 16.64 25.07
CA ALA A 294 3.18 16.83 25.38
C ALA A 294 2.59 15.69 26.24
N GLU A 295 3.23 14.51 26.25
CA GLU A 295 2.76 13.31 26.96
C GLU A 295 3.41 13.12 28.34
N ILE A 296 4.34 13.99 28.74
CA ILE A 296 5.06 13.91 30.01
C ILE A 296 4.81 15.14 30.89
N TRP A 297 5.06 15.00 32.20
CA TRP A 297 4.76 16.05 33.17
C TRP A 297 5.48 17.38 32.89
N GLN A 298 6.68 17.35 32.30
CA GLN A 298 7.43 18.55 31.92
C GLN A 298 6.70 19.38 30.88
N GLY A 299 6.03 18.73 29.91
CA GLY A 299 5.20 19.46 28.95
C GLY A 299 4.00 20.12 29.62
N GLU A 300 3.36 19.42 30.56
CA GLU A 300 2.23 19.99 31.30
C GLU A 300 2.63 21.24 32.09
N GLN A 301 3.83 21.27 32.68
CA GLN A 301 4.38 22.46 33.35
C GLN A 301 4.60 23.63 32.38
N ILE A 302 5.13 23.36 31.18
CA ILE A 302 5.36 24.39 30.16
C ILE A 302 4.02 24.95 29.63
N ILE A 303 3.00 24.11 29.48
CA ILE A 303 1.70 24.50 28.90
C ILE A 303 0.82 25.29 29.90
N ASP A 304 1.00 25.13 31.21
CA ASP A 304 0.11 25.68 32.25
C ASP A 304 -0.15 27.19 32.12
N GLY A 305 0.89 27.99 31.84
CA GLY A 305 0.74 29.43 31.58
C GLY A 305 -0.17 29.73 30.39
N VAL A 306 -0.02 28.98 29.29
CA VAL A 306 -0.86 29.13 28.10
C VAL A 306 -2.26 28.58 28.31
N LYS A 307 -2.45 27.53 29.12
CA LYS A 307 -3.78 27.05 29.56
C LYS A 307 -4.54 28.14 30.32
N ARG A 308 -3.87 28.82 31.26
CA ARG A 308 -4.46 29.99 31.95
C ARG A 308 -4.81 31.11 30.98
N LEU A 309 -3.94 31.39 30.00
CA LEU A 309 -4.19 32.39 28.97
C LEU A 309 -5.44 32.05 28.14
N LYS A 310 -5.54 30.82 27.62
CA LYS A 310 -6.71 30.34 26.88
C LYS A 310 -8.01 30.49 27.68
N LYS A 311 -7.97 30.19 28.98
CA LYS A 311 -9.15 30.31 29.87
C LYS A 311 -9.56 31.76 30.13
N LYS A 312 -8.59 32.68 30.24
CA LYS A 312 -8.84 34.11 30.51
C LYS A 312 -9.14 34.93 29.25
N ASP A 313 -8.66 34.52 28.08
CA ASP A 313 -8.81 35.26 26.81
C ASP A 313 -10.16 35.00 26.13
N LYS A 314 -11.24 35.48 26.75
CA LYS A 314 -12.61 35.28 26.24
C LYS A 314 -12.85 35.84 24.83
N SER A 315 -12.11 36.87 24.43
CA SER A 315 -12.26 37.51 23.11
C SER A 315 -11.31 36.92 22.05
N GLY A 316 -10.39 36.03 22.44
CA GLY A 316 -9.34 35.49 21.57
C GLY A 316 -8.30 36.52 21.12
N GLN A 317 -8.31 37.74 21.67
CA GLN A 317 -7.42 38.82 21.21
C GLN A 317 -5.98 38.61 21.68
N LEU A 318 -5.77 38.05 22.87
CA LEU A 318 -4.43 37.82 23.41
C LEU A 318 -3.74 36.67 22.67
N LEU A 319 -4.46 35.59 22.38
CA LEU A 319 -3.95 34.47 21.57
C LEU A 319 -3.63 34.93 20.14
N LYS A 320 -4.52 35.70 19.50
CA LYS A 320 -4.23 36.31 18.18
C LYS A 320 -3.01 37.22 18.21
N THR A 321 -2.83 37.98 19.30
CA THR A 321 -1.66 38.84 19.47
C THR A 321 -0.38 38.01 19.60
N LEU A 322 -0.46 36.86 20.29
CA LEU A 322 0.67 35.95 20.46
C LEU A 322 1.05 35.28 19.13
N ASP A 323 0.07 34.80 18.36
CA ASP A 323 0.31 34.24 17.02
C ASP A 323 0.98 35.27 16.09
N ALA A 324 0.45 36.51 16.04
CA ALA A 324 1.05 37.59 15.26
C ALA A 324 2.46 37.98 15.74
N LEU A 325 2.72 37.94 17.05
CA LEU A 325 4.05 38.20 17.60
C LEU A 325 5.08 37.17 17.10
N PHE A 326 4.67 35.90 16.98
CA PHE A 326 5.55 34.85 16.44
C PHE A 326 5.79 35.00 14.94
N GLU A 327 4.76 35.37 14.17
CA GLU A 327 4.88 35.65 12.73
C GLU A 327 5.86 36.81 12.46
N CYS A 328 5.86 37.83 13.32
CA CYS A 328 6.77 38.97 13.25
C CYS A 328 8.14 38.72 13.91
N ASN A 329 8.49 37.48 14.28
CA ASN A 329 9.74 37.15 14.97
C ASN A 329 9.99 37.99 16.25
N GLY A 330 8.93 38.37 16.97
CA GLY A 330 8.99 39.23 18.15
C GLY A 330 9.06 40.74 17.86
N ASN A 331 9.00 41.16 16.59
CA ASN A 331 9.02 42.58 16.22
C ASN A 331 7.68 43.26 16.55
N VAL A 332 7.70 44.10 17.58
CA VAL A 332 6.50 44.81 18.07
C VAL A 332 5.95 45.81 17.04
N THR A 333 6.80 46.43 16.22
CA THR A 333 6.33 47.41 15.23
C THR A 333 5.54 46.72 14.13
N GLU A 334 6.13 45.69 13.52
CA GLU A 334 5.50 44.88 12.48
C GLU A 334 4.23 44.20 13.00
N CYS A 335 4.27 43.68 14.24
CA CYS A 335 3.11 43.07 14.88
C CYS A 335 1.95 44.06 15.05
N SER A 336 2.24 45.33 15.39
CA SER A 336 1.19 46.36 15.52
C SER A 336 0.54 46.72 14.18
N GLU A 337 1.31 46.66 13.10
CA GLU A 337 0.86 46.92 11.73
C GLU A 337 -0.02 45.78 11.23
N ILE A 338 0.42 44.52 11.36
CA ILE A 338 -0.35 43.33 10.95
C ILE A 338 -1.66 43.19 11.72
N LEU A 339 -1.68 43.57 13.01
CA LEU A 339 -2.89 43.55 13.83
C LEU A 339 -3.78 44.78 13.63
N PHE A 340 -3.35 45.78 12.85
CA PHE A 340 -4.03 47.06 12.65
C PHE A 340 -4.38 47.77 13.99
N ILE A 341 -3.44 47.77 14.94
CA ILE A 341 -3.61 48.40 16.25
C ILE A 341 -2.47 49.36 16.58
N HIS A 342 -2.72 50.31 17.47
CA HIS A 342 -1.67 51.19 17.97
C HIS A 342 -0.65 50.42 18.84
N ARG A 343 0.63 50.82 18.77
CA ARG A 343 1.75 50.21 19.52
C ARG A 343 1.49 50.14 21.04
N ASN A 344 0.80 51.14 21.60
CA ASN A 344 0.43 51.15 23.03
C ASN A 344 -0.58 50.04 23.37
N THR A 345 -1.56 49.81 22.50
CA THR A 345 -2.54 48.72 22.66
C THR A 345 -1.85 47.37 22.57
N LEU A 346 -0.90 47.21 21.64
CA LEU A 346 -0.10 46.00 21.55
C LEU A 346 0.71 45.76 22.84
N ARG A 347 1.45 46.77 23.32
CA ARG A 347 2.22 46.68 24.58
C ARG A 347 1.35 46.29 25.77
N TYR A 348 0.13 46.84 25.86
CA TYR A 348 -0.82 46.45 26.90
C TYR A 348 -1.24 44.98 26.81
N ARG A 349 -1.54 44.48 25.59
CA ARG A 349 -1.87 43.06 25.37
C ARG A 349 -0.70 42.15 25.72
N LEU A 350 0.51 42.51 25.31
CA LEU A 350 1.74 41.77 25.64
C LEU A 350 2.02 41.74 27.16
N GLY A 351 1.81 42.87 27.85
CA GLY A 351 1.89 42.95 29.31
C GLY A 351 0.89 42.02 30.00
N LYS A 352 -0.36 41.98 29.54
CA LYS A 352 -1.37 41.04 30.02
C LYS A 352 -1.00 39.57 29.77
N ILE A 353 -0.44 39.26 28.60
CA ILE A 353 0.04 37.90 28.30
C ILE A 353 1.12 37.52 29.31
N THR A 354 2.09 38.41 29.57
CA THR A 354 3.15 38.19 30.56
C THR A 354 2.58 37.97 31.96
N GLU A 355 1.63 38.80 32.39
CA GLU A 355 0.97 38.69 33.70
C GLU A 355 0.23 37.35 33.88
N ILE A 356 -0.48 36.88 32.85
CA ILE A 356 -1.30 35.66 32.93
C ILE A 356 -0.43 34.40 32.85
N THR A 357 0.53 34.39 31.93
CA THR A 357 1.36 33.22 31.64
C THR A 357 2.52 33.09 32.62
N GLY A 358 3.05 34.20 33.13
CA GLY A 358 4.32 34.25 33.85
C GLY A 358 5.56 34.27 32.94
N LEU A 359 5.36 34.29 31.61
CA LEU A 359 6.41 34.20 30.61
C LEU A 359 6.62 35.54 29.91
N SER A 360 7.88 35.92 29.69
CA SER A 360 8.22 37.22 29.09
C SER A 360 7.90 37.26 27.59
N THR A 361 7.19 38.30 27.15
CA THR A 361 6.97 38.58 25.71
C THR A 361 8.04 39.46 25.07
N THR A 362 9.11 39.82 25.80
CA THR A 362 10.09 40.83 25.35
C THR A 362 11.51 40.30 25.25
N ASN A 363 11.80 39.12 25.82
CA ASN A 363 13.11 38.49 25.72
C ASN A 363 13.00 37.15 24.98
N PHE A 364 14.13 36.71 24.42
CA PHE A 364 14.18 35.50 23.59
C PHE A 364 13.71 34.25 24.34
N VAL A 365 14.16 34.05 25.59
CA VAL A 365 13.83 32.86 26.39
C VAL A 365 12.32 32.76 26.62
N GLY A 366 11.69 33.84 27.09
CA GLY A 366 10.25 33.86 27.33
C GLY A 366 9.44 33.73 26.04
N LEU A 367 9.90 34.31 24.93
CA LEU A 367 9.27 34.11 23.62
C LEU A 367 9.37 32.66 23.15
N ALA A 368 10.51 32.01 23.35
CA ALA A 368 10.71 30.60 23.02
C ALA A 368 9.82 29.69 23.89
N GLU A 369 9.76 29.94 25.20
CA GLU A 369 8.87 29.23 26.13
C GLU A 369 7.40 29.40 25.75
N LEU A 370 6.96 30.63 25.45
CA LEU A 370 5.61 30.92 24.98
C LEU A 370 5.31 30.20 23.66
N TYR A 371 6.27 30.18 22.74
CA TYR A 371 6.11 29.49 21.45
C TYR A 371 5.94 27.98 21.65
N ILE A 372 6.85 27.36 22.40
CA ILE A 372 6.82 25.92 22.71
C ILE A 372 5.51 25.58 23.43
N ALA A 373 5.16 26.32 24.49
CA ALA A 373 3.92 26.13 25.24
C ALA A 373 2.68 26.25 24.34
N THR A 374 2.66 27.23 23.44
CA THR A 374 1.55 27.42 22.50
C THR A 374 1.42 26.23 21.55
N ARG A 375 2.55 25.73 21.00
CA ARG A 375 2.55 24.55 20.11
C ARG A 375 2.12 23.29 20.87
N LEU A 376 2.69 23.01 22.02
CA LEU A 376 2.30 21.86 22.87
C LEU A 376 0.83 21.92 23.29
N SER A 377 0.30 23.11 23.60
CA SER A 377 -1.10 23.29 23.97
C SER A 377 -2.10 23.01 22.84
N LYS A 378 -1.64 22.87 21.59
CA LYS A 378 -2.48 22.46 20.45
C LYS A 378 -2.49 20.95 20.27
N MET A 379 -1.52 20.24 20.88
CA MET A 379 -1.38 18.77 20.84
C MET A 379 -2.22 18.08 21.93
N THR A 380 -2.42 18.77 23.04
CA THR A 380 -3.27 18.39 24.19
C THR A 380 -4.67 18.97 24.05
#